data_AF-A0A9W6ZUG3-F1
#
_entry.id   AF-A0A9W6ZUG3-F1
#
_cell.length_a   1.000
_cell.length_b   1.000
_cell.length_c   1.000
_cell.angle_alpha   90.00
_cell.angle_beta   90.00
_cell.angle_gamma   90.00
#
_symmetry.space_group_name_H-M   'P 1'
#
loop_
_entity.id
_entity.type
_entity.pdbx_description
1 polymer ?
#
loop_
_entity_poly.entity_id
_entity_poly.type
_entity_poly.pdbx_seq_one_letter_code
_entity_poly.pdbx_strand_id
1 'polypeptide(L)'
;MEVIRGEELKEKGYGGLWNVGKAADDKPALVVLTKKWDQEGEKVSLVGKGIVYDTGGLSLKISGGMVGMKSDCGGAAGLLAAFEAVVSCGTEEPLRELQLVLCLAENSIGPSAFRNDDIITFLSGRTCEINNTDAEGRLVLADGVAHATMTEDKPDLVVDMATLTGAQMVATGKRFAAIVTNSAEAEARAVEAGIRSGDLVHPLPYAPEFFNEEFTSKVADSKNSVKDRMNAQTSCAGQFIGNNVDKTFYDEGGQWLHVDMAGPSTMDGGRGSGFGVGLIMALLKAKGFA
;
A
#
# COMPACT_ATOMS: atom_id res chain seq x y z
N MET A 1 -13.06 11.15 11.07
CA MET A 1 -11.60 10.94 11.11
C MET A 1 -11.30 10.18 12.38
N GLU A 2 -10.58 9.08 12.27
CA GLU A 2 -10.01 8.30 13.38
C GLU A 2 -8.49 8.34 13.26
N VAL A 3 -7.81 8.35 14.41
CA VAL A 3 -6.33 8.33 14.48
C VAL A 3 -5.93 7.34 15.58
N ILE A 4 -5.12 6.34 15.21
CA ILE A 4 -4.52 5.37 16.14
C ILE A 4 -3.02 5.61 16.13
N ARG A 5 -2.42 6.04 17.25
CA ARG A 5 -1.04 6.56 17.27
C ARG A 5 -0.17 5.96 18.36
N GLY A 6 1.10 5.69 18.03
CA GLY A 6 2.12 5.28 19.00
C GLY A 6 1.79 3.96 19.67
N GLU A 7 1.87 3.90 21.01
CA GLU A 7 1.62 2.65 21.77
C GLU A 7 0.20 2.10 21.55
N GLU A 8 -0.78 2.93 21.17
CA GLU A 8 -2.13 2.44 20.86
C GLU A 8 -2.13 1.46 19.68
N LEU A 9 -1.24 1.65 18.69
CA LEU A 9 -1.06 0.70 17.59
C LEU A 9 -0.63 -0.67 18.11
N LYS A 10 0.34 -0.69 19.02
CA LYS A 10 0.84 -1.92 19.64
C LYS A 10 -0.24 -2.59 20.49
N GLU A 11 -0.96 -1.83 21.29
CA GLU A 11 -2.05 -2.34 22.15
C GLU A 11 -3.19 -2.94 21.34
N LYS A 12 -3.52 -2.34 20.19
CA LYS A 12 -4.55 -2.83 19.26
C LYS A 12 -4.06 -3.88 18.25
N GLY A 13 -2.79 -4.28 18.30
CA GLY A 13 -2.25 -5.37 17.46
C GLY A 13 -1.77 -4.97 16.06
N TYR A 14 -1.59 -3.68 15.76
CA TYR A 14 -0.99 -3.17 14.51
C TYR A 14 0.53 -3.35 14.52
N GLY A 15 0.98 -4.60 14.58
CA GLY A 15 2.39 -4.90 14.79
C GLY A 15 3.30 -4.52 13.63
N GLY A 16 2.83 -4.54 12.38
CA GLY A 16 3.60 -4.07 11.23
C GLY A 16 3.90 -2.57 11.33
N LEU A 17 2.86 -1.76 11.45
CA LEU A 17 2.96 -0.29 11.51
C LEU A 17 3.70 0.18 12.77
N TRP A 18 3.41 -0.43 13.93
CA TRP A 18 4.12 -0.14 15.17
C TRP A 18 5.62 -0.42 15.05
N ASN A 19 6.01 -1.62 14.62
CA ASN A 19 7.42 -2.02 14.64
C ASN A 19 8.27 -1.25 13.63
N VAL A 20 7.69 -0.85 12.49
CA VAL A 20 8.38 0.00 11.50
C VAL A 20 8.66 1.38 12.08
N GLY A 21 7.66 2.03 12.70
CA GLY A 21 7.80 3.43 13.13
C GLY A 21 8.32 3.66 14.56
N LYS A 22 8.38 2.64 15.43
CA LYS A 22 8.69 2.83 16.87
C LYS A 22 10.03 3.51 17.16
N ALA A 23 10.99 3.38 16.24
CA ALA A 23 12.34 3.94 16.38
C ALA A 23 12.43 5.42 16.07
N ALA A 24 11.47 5.98 15.34
CA ALA A 24 11.44 7.39 15.00
C ALA A 24 11.05 8.27 16.21
N ASP A 25 11.42 9.55 16.15
CA ASP A 25 11.03 10.55 17.13
C ASP A 25 9.51 10.78 17.06
N ASP A 26 9.00 11.02 15.84
CA ASP A 26 7.57 11.08 15.58
C ASP A 26 6.95 9.68 15.47
N LYS A 27 6.09 9.36 16.45
CA LYS A 27 5.51 8.01 16.55
C LYS A 27 4.53 7.69 15.40
N PRO A 28 4.51 6.43 14.94
CA PRO A 28 3.68 6.00 13.81
C PRO A 28 2.20 6.19 14.12
N ALA A 29 1.41 6.37 13.06
CA ALA A 29 -0.04 6.54 13.15
C ALA A 29 -0.76 5.87 11.99
N LEU A 30 -1.89 5.25 12.29
CA LEU A 30 -2.91 4.94 11.30
C LEU A 30 -3.93 6.08 11.32
N VAL A 31 -4.17 6.73 10.18
CA VAL A 31 -5.19 7.77 10.05
C VAL A 31 -6.27 7.28 9.11
N VAL A 32 -7.54 7.34 9.54
CA VAL A 32 -8.69 6.88 8.77
C VAL A 32 -9.66 8.03 8.52
N LEU A 33 -9.92 8.31 7.25
CA LEU A 33 -10.97 9.22 6.80
C LEU A 33 -12.09 8.39 6.15
N THR A 34 -13.34 8.75 6.42
CA THR A 34 -14.50 8.05 5.85
C THR A 34 -15.52 9.07 5.41
N LYS A 35 -15.96 8.94 4.16
CA LYS A 35 -17.12 9.63 3.61
C LYS A 35 -18.19 8.59 3.31
N LYS A 36 -19.37 8.78 3.90
CA LYS A 36 -20.59 8.02 3.56
C LYS A 36 -21.56 8.91 2.81
N TRP A 37 -22.31 8.32 1.89
CA TRP A 37 -23.41 8.95 1.18
C TRP A 37 -24.71 8.19 1.50
N ASP A 38 -25.83 8.91 1.52
CA ASP A 38 -27.16 8.33 1.77
C ASP A 38 -27.75 7.75 0.48
N GLN A 39 -27.08 6.73 -0.06
CA GLN A 39 -27.45 6.02 -1.29
C GLN A 39 -26.80 4.63 -1.32
N GLU A 40 -27.38 3.72 -2.10
CA GLU A 40 -26.73 2.46 -2.47
C GLU A 40 -25.59 2.73 -3.46
N GLY A 41 -24.59 1.85 -3.51
CA GLY A 41 -23.44 2.02 -4.39
C GLY A 41 -22.22 1.21 -3.97
N GLU A 42 -21.13 1.33 -4.73
CA GLU A 42 -19.86 0.68 -4.41
C GLU A 42 -19.29 1.26 -3.10
N LYS A 43 -18.72 0.39 -2.28
CA LYS A 43 -17.91 0.74 -1.11
C LYS A 43 -16.44 0.51 -1.43
N VAL A 44 -15.64 1.57 -1.31
CA VAL A 44 -14.23 1.54 -1.69
C VAL A 44 -13.36 1.93 -0.51
N SER A 45 -12.29 1.18 -0.28
CA SER A 45 -11.24 1.52 0.68
C SER A 45 -9.91 1.77 -0.03
N LEU A 46 -9.32 2.93 0.22
CA LEU A 46 -8.01 3.35 -0.28
C LEU A 46 -6.97 3.20 0.84
N VAL A 47 -5.85 2.54 0.60
CA VAL A 47 -4.80 2.27 1.63
C VAL A 47 -3.44 2.78 1.15
N GLY A 48 -2.89 3.80 1.80
CA GLY A 48 -1.67 4.47 1.35
C GLY A 48 -0.44 4.16 2.20
N LYS A 49 0.67 3.78 1.55
CA LYS A 49 2.00 3.75 2.17
C LYS A 49 2.43 5.19 2.47
N GLY A 50 2.57 5.51 3.75
CA GLY A 50 2.95 6.83 4.25
C GLY A 50 4.28 6.82 4.99
N ILE A 51 5.33 6.25 4.40
CA ILE A 51 6.67 6.29 4.98
C ILE A 51 7.26 7.70 4.75
N VAL A 52 7.21 8.56 5.77
CA VAL A 52 7.59 9.98 5.62
C VAL A 52 9.08 10.17 5.35
N TYR A 53 9.89 9.22 5.80
CA TYR A 53 11.28 9.06 5.42
C TYR A 53 11.73 7.62 5.62
N ASP A 54 12.57 7.12 4.72
CA ASP A 54 13.05 5.74 4.74
C ASP A 54 14.59 5.68 4.75
N THR A 55 15.18 5.40 5.92
CA THR A 55 16.61 5.14 6.03
C THR A 55 16.97 3.71 5.62
N GLY A 56 15.98 2.83 5.49
CA GLY A 56 16.08 1.38 5.43
C GLY A 56 16.17 0.68 6.78
N GLY A 57 16.06 1.42 7.89
CA GLY A 57 16.22 0.87 9.24
C GLY A 57 17.63 0.31 9.46
N LEU A 58 17.72 -0.90 10.03
CA LEU A 58 19.01 -1.60 10.25
C LEU A 58 19.60 -2.19 8.96
N SER A 59 18.78 -2.48 7.96
CA SER A 59 19.16 -2.70 6.56
C SER A 59 19.42 -1.36 5.85
N LEU A 60 20.30 -0.55 6.43
CA LEU A 60 20.54 0.84 6.05
C LEU A 60 20.81 0.99 4.54
N LYS A 61 20.10 1.93 3.89
CA LYS A 61 20.35 2.28 2.48
C LYS A 61 21.76 2.86 2.35
N ILE A 62 22.55 2.30 1.44
CA ILE A 62 23.93 2.73 1.14
C ILE A 62 24.03 3.36 -0.26
N SER A 63 25.21 3.88 -0.60
CA SER A 63 25.57 4.31 -1.96
C SER A 63 24.63 5.35 -2.58
N GLY A 64 24.09 6.26 -1.78
CA GLY A 64 23.17 7.31 -2.24
C GLY A 64 21.71 6.87 -2.39
N GLY A 65 21.38 5.59 -2.12
CA GLY A 65 20.01 5.07 -2.20
C GLY A 65 19.02 5.71 -1.22
N MET A 66 19.51 6.44 -0.22
CA MET A 66 18.67 7.18 0.73
C MET A 66 18.22 8.54 0.19
N VAL A 67 18.97 9.14 -0.74
CA VAL A 67 18.61 10.45 -1.29
C VAL A 67 17.32 10.32 -2.08
N GLY A 68 16.33 11.13 -1.73
CA GLY A 68 15.02 11.12 -2.36
C GLY A 68 13.94 10.39 -1.54
N MET A 69 14.30 9.63 -0.50
CA MET A 69 13.34 8.85 0.31
C MET A 69 12.30 9.66 1.10
N LYS A 70 12.38 11.00 1.06
CA LYS A 70 11.24 11.87 1.42
C LYS A 70 10.00 11.64 0.54
N SER A 71 10.16 11.03 -0.64
CA SER A 71 9.05 10.68 -1.53
C SER A 71 8.40 9.35 -1.17
N ASP A 72 8.86 8.65 -0.13
CA ASP A 72 8.39 7.32 0.20
C ASP A 72 7.00 7.28 0.88
N CYS A 73 6.39 8.46 1.02
CA CYS A 73 4.99 8.68 1.38
C CYS A 73 4.12 9.00 0.15
N GLY A 74 4.62 8.80 -1.07
CA GLY A 74 3.95 9.17 -2.31
C GLY A 74 2.58 8.51 -2.48
N GLY A 75 2.45 7.24 -2.08
CA GLY A 75 1.17 6.53 -2.12
C GLY A 75 0.11 7.13 -1.19
N ALA A 76 0.48 7.42 0.06
CA ALA A 76 -0.39 8.12 1.01
C ALA A 76 -0.78 9.53 0.51
N ALA A 77 0.18 10.28 -0.04
CA ALA A 77 -0.08 11.62 -0.57
C ALA A 77 -1.02 11.62 -1.78
N GLY A 78 -0.78 10.72 -2.74
CA GLY A 78 -1.64 10.56 -3.93
C GLY A 78 -3.07 10.17 -3.56
N LEU A 79 -3.24 9.20 -2.65
CA LEU A 79 -4.56 8.78 -2.20
C LEU A 79 -5.28 9.83 -1.34
N LEU A 80 -4.56 10.60 -0.53
CA LEU A 80 -5.16 11.71 0.23
C LEU A 80 -5.72 12.79 -0.69
N ALA A 81 -4.94 13.22 -1.68
CA ALA A 81 -5.40 14.21 -2.66
C ALA A 81 -6.52 13.66 -3.55
N ALA A 82 -6.46 12.38 -3.94
CA ALA A 82 -7.53 11.71 -4.67
C ALA A 82 -8.84 11.67 -3.86
N PHE A 83 -8.76 11.30 -2.57
CA PHE A 83 -9.90 11.26 -1.68
C PHE A 83 -10.57 12.64 -1.58
N GLU A 84 -9.78 13.69 -1.35
CA GLU A 84 -10.28 15.07 -1.31
C GLU A 84 -10.98 15.46 -2.62
N ALA A 85 -10.37 15.15 -3.76
CA ALA A 85 -10.93 15.46 -5.07
C ALA A 85 -12.23 14.71 -5.35
N VAL A 86 -12.29 13.39 -5.09
CA VAL A 86 -13.49 12.57 -5.29
C VAL A 86 -14.62 13.04 -4.38
N VAL A 87 -14.34 13.35 -3.12
CA VAL A 87 -15.36 13.86 -2.18
C VAL A 87 -15.88 15.23 -2.62
N SER A 88 -15.02 16.08 -3.18
CA SER A 88 -15.39 17.44 -3.62
C SER A 88 -16.19 17.44 -4.92
N CYS A 89 -15.82 16.61 -5.88
CA CYS A 89 -16.46 16.54 -7.19
C CYS A 89 -17.70 15.63 -7.20
N GLY A 90 -17.73 14.62 -6.33
CA GLY A 90 -18.64 13.49 -6.43
C GLY A 90 -18.30 12.57 -7.61
N THR A 91 -19.08 11.51 -7.78
CA THR A 91 -18.85 10.46 -8.79
C THR A 91 -20.06 10.31 -9.71
N GLU A 92 -19.82 9.92 -10.96
CA GLU A 92 -20.87 9.63 -11.94
C GLU A 92 -21.66 8.38 -11.56
N GLU A 93 -20.95 7.34 -11.12
CA GLU A 93 -21.55 6.14 -10.53
C GLU A 93 -21.71 6.32 -9.02
N PRO A 94 -22.75 5.74 -8.41
CA PRO A 94 -22.99 5.95 -6.99
C PRO A 94 -21.96 5.21 -6.13
N LEU A 95 -21.30 5.97 -5.25
CA LEU A 95 -20.54 5.43 -4.12
C LEU A 95 -21.41 5.52 -2.87
N ARG A 96 -21.49 4.42 -2.09
CA ARG A 96 -22.13 4.47 -0.76
C ARG A 96 -21.14 4.87 0.32
N GLU A 97 -19.88 4.47 0.18
CA GLU A 97 -18.82 4.77 1.14
C GLU A 97 -17.43 4.79 0.49
N LEU A 98 -16.62 5.77 0.87
CA LEU A 98 -15.21 5.89 0.51
C LEU A 98 -14.40 6.03 1.80
N GLN A 99 -13.50 5.09 2.04
CA GLN A 99 -12.56 5.12 3.15
C GLN A 99 -11.15 5.39 2.64
N LEU A 100 -10.38 6.18 3.37
CA LEU A 100 -8.95 6.37 3.18
C LEU A 100 -8.23 5.99 4.46
N VAL A 101 -7.29 5.04 4.35
CA VAL A 101 -6.42 4.57 5.42
C VAL A 101 -4.98 4.99 5.08
N LEU A 102 -4.38 5.81 5.94
CA LEU A 102 -3.00 6.27 5.78
C LEU A 102 -2.11 5.57 6.81
N CYS A 103 -1.15 4.78 6.32
CA CYS A 103 -0.19 4.06 7.14
C CYS A 103 1.07 4.92 7.33
N LEU A 104 1.08 5.78 8.35
CA LEU A 104 2.11 6.79 8.56
C LEU A 104 3.21 6.29 9.51
N ALA A 105 4.45 6.26 9.04
CA ALA A 105 5.62 5.93 9.86
C ALA A 105 6.89 6.58 9.28
N GLU A 106 7.96 6.64 10.07
CA GLU A 106 9.30 6.88 9.59
C GLU A 106 10.13 5.63 9.86
N ASN A 107 10.80 5.08 8.83
CA ASN A 107 11.67 3.91 8.99
C ASN A 107 13.05 4.37 9.42
N SER A 108 13.19 4.57 10.73
CA SER A 108 14.40 5.10 11.38
C SER A 108 15.36 4.01 11.84
N ILE A 109 16.63 4.38 11.97
CA ILE A 109 17.67 3.57 12.63
C ILE A 109 17.85 4.04 14.09
N GLY A 110 17.97 3.08 15.01
CA GLY A 110 18.25 3.39 16.42
C GLY A 110 18.15 2.15 17.31
N PRO A 111 18.39 2.30 18.63
CA PRO A 111 18.33 1.17 19.59
C PRO A 111 16.97 0.47 19.63
N SER A 112 15.91 1.21 19.32
CA SER A 112 14.53 0.75 19.28
C SER A 112 14.08 0.23 17.91
N ALA A 113 14.96 0.22 16.88
CA ALA A 113 14.63 -0.30 15.56
C ALA A 113 14.27 -1.80 15.63
N PHE A 114 13.27 -2.20 14.86
CA PHE A 114 13.01 -3.61 14.60
C PHE A 114 14.18 -4.21 13.81
N ARG A 115 14.46 -5.48 14.04
CA ARG A 115 15.68 -6.15 13.57
C ARG A 115 15.37 -7.14 12.47
N ASN A 116 16.38 -7.39 11.64
CA ASN A 116 16.42 -8.65 10.92
C ASN A 116 16.47 -9.77 11.98
N ASP A 117 15.66 -10.81 11.80
CA ASP A 117 15.30 -11.92 12.69
C ASP A 117 14.20 -11.63 13.74
N ASP A 118 13.72 -10.40 13.90
CA ASP A 118 12.51 -10.17 14.71
C ASP A 118 11.30 -10.86 14.04
N ILE A 119 10.38 -11.40 14.85
CA ILE A 119 9.08 -11.90 14.39
C ILE A 119 8.00 -10.90 14.80
N ILE A 120 7.23 -10.43 13.83
CA ILE A 120 6.14 -9.47 14.01
C ILE A 120 4.80 -10.17 13.77
N THR A 121 3.79 -9.85 14.57
CA THR A 121 2.40 -10.25 14.33
C THR A 121 1.62 -9.06 13.78
N PHE A 122 1.01 -9.21 12.60
CA PHE A 122 0.17 -8.18 11.98
C PHE A 122 -1.23 -8.15 12.60
N LEU A 123 -2.00 -7.11 12.27
CA LEU A 123 -3.42 -7.02 12.62
C LEU A 123 -4.22 -8.22 12.11
N SER A 124 -3.85 -8.78 10.96
CA SER A 124 -4.43 -10.01 10.38
C SER A 124 -4.22 -11.27 11.24
N GLY A 125 -3.41 -11.19 12.29
CA GLY A 125 -2.98 -12.31 13.12
C GLY A 125 -1.81 -13.11 12.53
N ARG A 126 -1.43 -12.86 11.28
CA ARG A 126 -0.30 -13.52 10.61
C ARG A 126 1.03 -13.07 11.21
N THR A 127 1.99 -13.99 11.25
CA THR A 127 3.35 -13.75 11.73
C THR A 127 4.36 -13.59 10.59
N CYS A 128 5.35 -12.71 10.78
CA CYS A 128 6.39 -12.44 9.79
C CYS A 128 7.78 -12.36 10.42
N GLU A 129 8.68 -13.22 9.96
CA GLU A 129 10.12 -13.15 10.25
C GLU A 129 10.75 -12.08 9.36
N ILE A 130 11.30 -11.04 9.96
CA ILE A 130 11.90 -9.94 9.22
C ILE A 130 13.28 -10.35 8.72
N ASN A 131 13.48 -10.41 7.41
CA ASN A 131 14.79 -10.65 6.81
C ASN A 131 15.32 -9.42 6.05
N ASN A 132 14.54 -8.35 5.98
CA ASN A 132 15.01 -7.05 5.49
C ASN A 132 14.18 -5.89 6.06
N THR A 133 14.75 -5.03 6.90
CA THR A 133 14.04 -3.85 7.44
C THR A 133 13.78 -2.74 6.40
N ASP A 134 14.39 -2.81 5.21
CA ASP A 134 14.17 -1.93 4.05
C ASP A 134 13.02 -2.43 3.15
N ALA A 135 12.32 -3.47 3.59
CA ALA A 135 11.06 -3.93 3.00
C ALA A 135 9.91 -3.64 3.98
N GLU A 136 9.86 -2.40 4.47
CA GLU A 136 8.95 -1.88 5.50
C GLU A 136 7.58 -1.48 4.95
N GLY A 137 7.51 -0.94 3.73
CA GLY A 137 6.27 -0.42 3.16
C GLY A 137 5.16 -1.46 3.08
N ARG A 138 5.52 -2.71 2.78
CA ARG A 138 4.58 -3.84 2.75
C ARG A 138 4.13 -4.28 4.15
N LEU A 139 4.93 -4.02 5.20
CA LEU A 139 4.57 -4.33 6.58
C LEU A 139 3.52 -3.35 7.09
N VAL A 140 3.67 -2.06 6.79
CA VAL A 140 2.70 -1.04 7.19
C VAL A 140 1.40 -1.17 6.38
N LEU A 141 1.50 -1.57 5.11
CA LEU A 141 0.33 -1.85 4.28
C LEU A 141 -0.38 -3.14 4.66
N ALA A 142 0.33 -4.17 5.13
CA ALA A 142 -0.30 -5.39 5.65
C ALA A 142 -1.32 -5.09 6.76
N ASP A 143 -0.95 -4.23 7.72
CA ASP A 143 -1.89 -3.77 8.75
C ASP A 143 -3.00 -2.87 8.17
N GLY A 144 -2.68 -2.02 7.19
CA GLY A 144 -3.64 -1.13 6.55
C GLY A 144 -4.74 -1.86 5.77
N VAL A 145 -4.38 -2.86 4.97
CA VAL A 145 -5.36 -3.66 4.20
C VAL A 145 -6.14 -4.60 5.11
N ALA A 146 -5.51 -5.12 6.17
CA ALA A 146 -6.22 -5.87 7.21
C ALA A 146 -7.27 -4.97 7.90
N HIS A 147 -6.91 -3.74 8.27
CA HIS A 147 -7.85 -2.79 8.86
C HIS A 147 -9.04 -2.50 7.94
N ALA A 148 -8.77 -2.30 6.65
CA ALA A 148 -9.80 -1.99 5.66
C ALA A 148 -10.78 -3.16 5.40
N THR A 149 -10.37 -4.40 5.68
CA THR A 149 -11.14 -5.61 5.28
C THR A 149 -11.65 -6.45 6.45
N MET A 150 -11.06 -6.31 7.65
CA MET A 150 -11.54 -6.96 8.88
C MET A 150 -12.70 -6.18 9.52
N THR A 151 -13.76 -5.99 8.74
CA THR A 151 -15.00 -5.31 9.14
C THR A 151 -16.21 -6.18 8.84
N GLU A 152 -17.32 -5.97 9.55
CA GLU A 152 -18.58 -6.68 9.27
C GLU A 152 -19.16 -6.28 7.91
N ASP A 153 -19.19 -4.98 7.61
CA ASP A 153 -19.56 -4.43 6.31
C ASP A 153 -18.30 -4.20 5.48
N LYS A 154 -17.96 -5.16 4.61
CA LYS A 154 -16.72 -5.14 3.83
C LYS A 154 -16.82 -4.20 2.62
N PRO A 155 -15.69 -3.61 2.17
CA PRO A 155 -15.65 -2.92 0.89
C PRO A 155 -15.81 -3.90 -0.28
N ASP A 156 -16.28 -3.38 -1.41
CA ASP A 156 -16.31 -4.09 -2.69
C ASP A 156 -14.94 -4.05 -3.37
N LEU A 157 -14.23 -2.93 -3.20
CA LEU A 157 -12.90 -2.67 -3.77
C LEU A 157 -11.93 -2.11 -2.72
N VAL A 158 -10.75 -2.71 -2.61
CA VAL A 158 -9.61 -2.20 -1.86
C VAL A 158 -8.50 -1.83 -2.85
N VAL A 159 -8.09 -0.57 -2.85
CA VAL A 159 -6.93 -0.10 -3.62
C VAL A 159 -5.83 0.32 -2.67
N ASP A 160 -4.70 -0.38 -2.69
CA ASP A 160 -3.51 0.07 -1.97
C ASP A 160 -2.46 0.65 -2.92
N MET A 161 -1.81 1.74 -2.49
CA MET A 161 -0.88 2.50 -3.34
C MET A 161 0.40 2.80 -2.58
N ALA A 162 1.54 2.54 -3.23
CA ALA A 162 2.85 2.69 -2.61
C ALA A 162 3.97 2.99 -3.59
N THR A 163 4.95 3.75 -3.13
CA THR A 163 6.31 3.74 -3.67
C THR A 163 7.03 2.53 -3.07
N LEU A 164 6.81 1.33 -3.64
CA LEU A 164 7.13 0.10 -2.91
C LEU A 164 8.46 -0.53 -3.31
N THR A 165 8.75 -0.66 -4.62
CA THR A 165 9.93 -1.41 -5.07
C THR A 165 10.74 -0.68 -6.12
N GLY A 166 12.07 -0.75 -6.00
CA GLY A 166 12.97 -0.39 -7.11
C GLY A 166 12.77 -1.27 -8.35
N ALA A 167 12.32 -2.51 -8.15
CA ALA A 167 12.03 -3.47 -9.21
C ALA A 167 10.88 -3.03 -10.12
N GLN A 168 9.94 -2.21 -9.62
CA GLN A 168 8.86 -1.68 -10.44
C GLN A 168 9.41 -0.88 -11.63
N MET A 169 10.41 -0.02 -11.38
CA MET A 169 11.05 0.77 -12.44
C MET A 169 11.74 -0.10 -13.50
N VAL A 170 12.19 -1.30 -13.13
CA VAL A 170 12.77 -2.26 -14.08
C VAL A 170 11.66 -2.94 -14.90
N ALA A 171 10.54 -3.27 -14.25
CA ALA A 171 9.43 -3.99 -14.88
C ALA A 171 8.59 -3.11 -15.82
N THR A 172 8.19 -1.92 -15.37
CA THR A 172 7.24 -1.04 -16.10
C THR A 172 7.78 0.37 -16.35
N GLY A 173 9.02 0.66 -15.94
CA GLY A 173 9.67 1.95 -16.21
C GLY A 173 9.22 3.08 -15.29
N LYS A 174 9.59 4.31 -15.66
CA LYS A 174 9.38 5.52 -14.84
C LYS A 174 8.02 6.21 -15.06
N ARG A 175 7.20 5.72 -15.99
CA ARG A 175 5.95 6.40 -16.41
C ARG A 175 4.71 5.56 -16.22
N PHE A 176 4.86 4.25 -16.02
CA PHE A 176 3.76 3.33 -15.74
C PHE A 176 3.94 2.79 -14.33
N ALA A 177 2.95 2.96 -13.47
CA ALA A 177 2.89 2.18 -12.23
C ALA A 177 2.62 0.71 -12.55
N ALA A 178 3.14 -0.18 -11.73
CA ALA A 178 2.82 -1.60 -11.83
C ALA A 178 1.55 -1.88 -11.01
N ILE A 179 0.63 -2.66 -11.56
CA ILE A 179 -0.55 -3.14 -10.82
C ILE A 179 -0.53 -4.66 -10.66
N VAL A 180 -1.02 -5.12 -9.51
CA VAL A 180 -1.19 -6.54 -9.17
C VAL A 180 -2.56 -6.67 -8.53
N THR A 181 -3.38 -7.61 -8.98
CA THR A 181 -4.76 -7.74 -8.47
C THR A 181 -5.27 -9.17 -8.57
N ASN A 182 -6.21 -9.52 -7.69
CA ASN A 182 -6.96 -10.78 -7.74
C ASN A 182 -8.12 -10.76 -8.75
N SER A 183 -8.43 -9.61 -9.37
CA SER A 183 -9.60 -9.43 -10.22
C SER A 183 -9.23 -8.89 -11.59
N ALA A 184 -9.58 -9.66 -12.64
CA ALA A 184 -9.44 -9.20 -14.03
C ALA A 184 -10.31 -7.96 -14.33
N GLU A 185 -11.43 -7.79 -13.63
CA GLU A 185 -12.28 -6.61 -13.76
C GLU A 185 -11.61 -5.37 -13.16
N ALA A 186 -11.03 -5.49 -11.96
CA ALA A 186 -10.30 -4.39 -11.33
C ALA A 186 -9.05 -4.01 -12.15
N GLU A 187 -8.36 -5.00 -12.73
CA GLU A 187 -7.23 -4.79 -13.63
C GLU A 187 -7.65 -3.95 -14.84
N ALA A 188 -8.71 -4.36 -15.54
CA ALA A 188 -9.21 -3.66 -16.72
C ALA A 188 -9.66 -2.23 -16.39
N ARG A 189 -10.42 -2.06 -15.29
CA ARG A 189 -10.82 -0.74 -14.76
C ARG A 189 -9.62 0.17 -14.51
N ALA A 190 -8.57 -0.35 -13.88
CA ALA A 190 -7.37 0.42 -13.56
C ALA A 190 -6.58 0.83 -14.82
N VAL A 191 -6.43 -0.08 -15.79
CA VAL A 191 -5.75 0.22 -17.06
C VAL A 191 -6.52 1.29 -17.85
N GLU A 192 -7.84 1.17 -17.94
CA GLU A 192 -8.68 2.19 -18.58
C GLU A 192 -8.57 3.54 -17.88
N ALA A 193 -8.63 3.55 -16.54
CA ALA A 193 -8.48 4.76 -15.73
C ALA A 193 -7.11 5.41 -15.91
N GLY A 194 -6.04 4.61 -15.99
CA GLY A 194 -4.68 5.11 -16.23
C GLY A 194 -4.53 5.76 -17.60
N ILE A 195 -5.10 5.15 -18.65
CA ILE A 195 -5.11 5.72 -20.02
C ILE A 195 -5.89 7.04 -20.05
N ARG A 196 -7.06 7.08 -19.41
CA ARG A 196 -7.94 8.26 -19.38
C ARG A 196 -7.30 9.44 -18.64
N SER A 197 -6.71 9.17 -17.48
CA SER A 197 -6.11 10.20 -16.61
C SER A 197 -4.71 10.64 -17.02
N GLY A 198 -3.97 9.79 -17.75
CA GLY A 198 -2.54 9.96 -17.99
C GLY A 198 -1.64 9.44 -16.86
N ASP A 199 -2.21 9.04 -15.72
CA ASP A 199 -1.52 8.29 -14.66
C ASP A 199 -1.45 6.80 -15.06
N LEU A 200 -0.61 6.51 -16.04
CA LEU A 200 -0.56 5.20 -16.70
C LEU A 200 -0.20 4.07 -15.73
N VAL A 201 -0.82 2.91 -15.95
CA VAL A 201 -0.57 1.68 -15.21
C VAL A 201 -0.37 0.50 -16.17
N HIS A 202 0.35 -0.53 -15.75
CA HIS A 202 0.50 -1.78 -16.50
C HIS A 202 0.43 -2.99 -15.55
N PRO A 203 -0.33 -4.04 -15.91
CA PRO A 203 -0.45 -5.21 -15.07
C PRO A 203 0.82 -6.05 -15.04
N LEU A 204 1.12 -6.59 -13.85
CA LEU A 204 2.13 -7.61 -13.62
C LEU A 204 1.45 -8.94 -13.29
N PRO A 205 2.16 -10.08 -13.40
CA PRO A 205 1.59 -11.36 -13.06
C PRO A 205 1.01 -11.40 -11.65
N TYR A 206 -0.17 -11.99 -11.51
CA TYR A 206 -0.77 -12.38 -10.24
C TYR A 206 -0.87 -13.91 -10.19
N ALA A 207 -0.02 -14.53 -9.37
CA ALA A 207 0.05 -15.98 -9.22
C ALA A 207 0.46 -16.32 -7.78
N PRO A 208 -0.46 -16.22 -6.81
CA PRO A 208 -0.17 -16.47 -5.39
C PRO A 208 0.55 -17.79 -5.14
N GLU A 209 0.22 -18.84 -5.88
CA GLU A 209 0.81 -20.17 -5.80
C GLU A 209 2.32 -20.20 -6.10
N PHE A 210 2.82 -19.28 -6.93
CA PHE A 210 4.24 -19.17 -7.27
C PHE A 210 4.97 -18.12 -6.43
N PHE A 211 4.26 -17.08 -5.98
CA PHE A 211 4.90 -15.98 -5.25
C PHE A 211 4.94 -16.19 -3.74
N ASN A 212 4.04 -16.99 -3.17
CA ASN A 212 4.04 -17.25 -1.73
C ASN A 212 5.27 -18.05 -1.28
N GLU A 213 5.82 -18.93 -2.13
CA GLU A 213 7.03 -19.70 -1.81
C GLU A 213 8.29 -18.82 -1.68
N GLU A 214 8.27 -17.60 -2.24
CA GLU A 214 9.37 -16.63 -2.10
C GLU A 214 9.53 -16.14 -0.66
N PHE A 215 8.47 -16.25 0.15
CA PHE A 215 8.40 -15.76 1.52
C PHE A 215 8.46 -16.88 2.57
N THR A 216 8.91 -18.08 2.20
CA THR A 216 8.93 -19.21 3.15
C THR A 216 9.79 -18.90 4.38
N SER A 217 9.19 -19.00 5.57
CA SER A 217 9.88 -18.95 6.87
C SER A 217 9.85 -20.32 7.55
N LYS A 218 10.84 -20.58 8.41
CA LYS A 218 10.89 -21.77 9.25
C LYS A 218 10.25 -21.56 10.62
N VAL A 219 9.97 -20.31 11.00
CA VAL A 219 9.60 -19.90 12.37
C VAL A 219 8.41 -18.95 12.44
N ALA A 220 7.90 -18.50 11.30
CA ALA A 220 6.74 -17.62 11.15
C ALA A 220 5.94 -18.04 9.90
N ASP A 221 4.76 -17.43 9.68
CA ASP A 221 3.93 -17.71 8.51
C ASP A 221 4.58 -17.22 7.20
N SER A 222 5.47 -16.24 7.28
CA SER A 222 6.18 -15.68 6.12
C SER A 222 7.46 -14.92 6.51
N LYS A 223 8.30 -14.62 5.52
CA LYS A 223 9.32 -13.57 5.56
C LYS A 223 8.85 -12.33 4.83
N ASN A 224 9.44 -11.16 5.08
CA ASN A 224 9.01 -9.93 4.41
C ASN A 224 9.72 -9.64 3.08
N SER A 225 10.93 -10.14 2.86
CA SER A 225 11.65 -10.03 1.59
C SER A 225 11.82 -11.39 0.92
N VAL A 226 11.68 -11.38 -0.42
CA VAL A 226 11.81 -12.55 -1.29
C VAL A 226 13.17 -13.22 -1.18
N LYS A 227 13.21 -14.56 -1.36
CA LYS A 227 14.44 -15.35 -1.47
C LYS A 227 15.17 -15.05 -2.79
N ASP A 228 14.45 -14.87 -3.90
CA ASP A 228 14.99 -14.57 -5.22
C ASP A 228 14.44 -13.22 -5.73
N ARG A 229 15.34 -12.23 -5.84
CA ARG A 229 14.98 -10.90 -6.34
C ARG A 229 14.71 -10.86 -7.85
N MET A 230 15.08 -11.91 -8.58
CA MET A 230 14.86 -12.03 -10.02
C MET A 230 13.53 -12.71 -10.38
N ASN A 231 12.74 -13.13 -9.37
CA ASN A 231 11.46 -13.80 -9.58
C ASN A 231 10.28 -12.84 -9.31
N ALA A 232 9.96 -11.98 -10.28
CA ALA A 232 8.80 -11.08 -10.22
C ALA A 232 8.68 -10.28 -8.90
N GLN A 233 9.79 -9.65 -8.46
CA GLN A 233 9.89 -9.02 -7.13
C GLN A 233 8.76 -8.02 -6.81
N THR A 234 8.30 -7.23 -7.80
CA THR A 234 7.17 -6.29 -7.62
C THR A 234 5.84 -7.03 -7.41
N SER A 235 5.56 -8.09 -8.19
CA SER A 235 4.40 -8.95 -7.96
C SER A 235 4.43 -9.60 -6.59
N CYS A 236 5.59 -10.11 -6.17
CA CYS A 236 5.75 -10.70 -4.84
C CYS A 236 5.52 -9.66 -3.72
N ALA A 237 5.99 -8.42 -3.89
CA ALA A 237 5.76 -7.35 -2.93
C ALA A 237 4.27 -7.03 -2.76
N GLY A 238 3.52 -6.96 -3.86
CA GLY A 238 2.06 -6.89 -3.84
C GLY A 238 1.46 -8.11 -3.13
N GLN A 239 1.85 -9.33 -3.53
CA GLN A 239 1.33 -10.57 -2.94
C GLN A 239 1.50 -10.63 -1.41
N PHE A 240 2.62 -10.12 -0.88
CA PHE A 240 2.81 -10.02 0.57
C PHE A 240 1.72 -9.20 1.26
N ILE A 241 1.30 -8.08 0.65
CA ILE A 241 0.22 -7.23 1.14
C ILE A 241 -1.11 -7.98 1.01
N GLY A 242 -1.39 -8.54 -0.18
CA GLY A 242 -2.62 -9.30 -0.45
C GLY A 242 -2.82 -10.52 0.46
N ASN A 243 -1.74 -11.10 0.99
CA ASN A 243 -1.78 -12.19 1.98
C ASN A 243 -2.31 -11.76 3.35
N ASN A 244 -2.38 -10.46 3.64
CA ASN A 244 -2.88 -9.87 4.88
C ASN A 244 -4.28 -9.25 4.73
N VAL A 245 -4.85 -9.28 3.54
CA VAL A 245 -6.28 -9.02 3.32
C VAL A 245 -7.08 -10.13 3.99
N ASP A 246 -8.19 -9.75 4.64
CA ASP A 246 -9.08 -10.72 5.28
C ASP A 246 -9.56 -11.78 4.28
N LYS A 247 -9.50 -13.06 4.66
CA LYS A 247 -9.87 -14.14 3.74
C LYS A 247 -11.35 -14.06 3.32
N THR A 248 -12.23 -13.65 4.23
CA THR A 248 -13.67 -13.57 3.96
C THR A 248 -14.01 -12.45 2.99
N PHE A 249 -13.17 -11.40 2.88
CA PHE A 249 -13.25 -10.41 1.80
C PHE A 249 -13.15 -11.06 0.42
N TYR A 250 -12.18 -11.95 0.21
CA TYR A 250 -12.05 -12.67 -1.06
C TYR A 250 -13.18 -13.68 -1.29
N ASP A 251 -13.58 -14.40 -0.23
CA ASP A 251 -14.68 -15.39 -0.31
C ASP A 251 -16.03 -14.72 -0.69
N GLU A 252 -16.21 -13.44 -0.32
CA GLU A 252 -17.38 -12.60 -0.66
C GLU A 252 -17.26 -11.90 -2.04
N GLY A 253 -16.18 -12.13 -2.79
CA GLY A 253 -15.98 -11.55 -4.13
C GLY A 253 -15.29 -10.18 -4.14
N GLY A 254 -14.71 -9.76 -3.02
CA GLY A 254 -13.98 -8.50 -2.90
C GLY A 254 -12.79 -8.39 -3.86
N GLN A 255 -12.62 -7.20 -4.43
CA GLN A 255 -11.57 -6.89 -5.39
C GLN A 255 -10.43 -6.14 -4.71
N TRP A 256 -9.21 -6.67 -4.77
CA TRP A 256 -8.01 -6.02 -4.24
C TRP A 256 -7.08 -5.64 -5.38
N LEU A 257 -6.65 -4.38 -5.41
CA LEU A 257 -5.77 -3.80 -6.41
C LEU A 257 -4.58 -3.12 -5.73
N HIS A 258 -3.40 -3.69 -5.91
CA HIS A 258 -2.13 -3.08 -5.51
C HIS A 258 -1.57 -2.21 -6.63
N VAL A 259 -1.08 -1.03 -6.29
CA VAL A 259 -0.43 -0.08 -7.21
C VAL A 259 0.97 0.27 -6.69
N ASP A 260 2.02 -0.25 -7.34
CA ASP A 260 3.41 0.18 -7.11
C ASP A 260 3.75 1.32 -8.06
N MET A 261 3.90 2.51 -7.50
CA MET A 261 4.14 3.78 -8.19
C MET A 261 5.54 4.35 -7.93
N ALA A 262 6.52 3.54 -7.53
CA ALA A 262 7.88 4.01 -7.22
C ALA A 262 8.48 4.90 -8.33
N GLY A 263 8.45 4.43 -9.57
CA GLY A 263 8.90 5.12 -10.77
C GLY A 263 8.13 6.40 -11.09
N PRO A 264 6.80 6.35 -11.31
CA PRO A 264 6.03 7.53 -11.71
C PRO A 264 5.81 8.56 -10.60
N SER A 265 6.09 8.22 -9.32
CA SER A 265 5.92 9.16 -8.19
C SER A 265 6.78 10.44 -8.28
N THR A 266 7.91 10.38 -8.98
CA THR A 266 8.85 11.49 -9.09
C THR A 266 9.24 11.76 -10.54
N MET A 267 9.32 13.04 -10.88
CA MET A 267 9.84 13.52 -12.16
C MET A 267 11.37 13.65 -12.11
N ASP A 268 11.98 13.78 -13.29
CA ASP A 268 13.39 14.12 -13.39
C ASP A 268 13.71 15.39 -12.58
N GLY A 269 14.79 15.35 -11.80
CA GLY A 269 15.16 16.41 -10.86
C GLY A 269 14.52 16.30 -9.47
N GLY A 270 13.81 15.21 -9.16
CA GLY A 270 13.37 14.88 -7.80
C GLY A 270 12.15 15.65 -7.29
N ARG A 271 11.34 16.19 -8.21
CA ARG A 271 10.04 16.80 -7.89
C ARG A 271 8.96 15.72 -7.91
N GLY A 272 8.03 15.75 -6.94
CA GLY A 272 6.85 14.88 -6.97
C GLY A 272 6.02 15.16 -8.23
N SER A 273 5.53 14.11 -8.88
CA SER A 273 4.73 14.21 -10.11
C SER A 273 3.25 14.52 -9.83
N GLY A 274 2.76 14.18 -8.63
CA GLY A 274 1.32 14.17 -8.32
C GLY A 274 0.58 12.92 -8.81
N PHE A 275 1.31 11.89 -9.25
CA PHE A 275 0.74 10.62 -9.70
C PHE A 275 -0.18 10.00 -8.65
N GLY A 276 -1.27 9.39 -9.11
CA GLY A 276 -2.23 8.64 -8.32
C GLY A 276 -3.55 9.39 -8.15
N VAL A 277 -3.51 10.72 -8.16
CA VAL A 277 -4.73 11.55 -8.07
C VAL A 277 -5.62 11.32 -9.28
N GLY A 278 -5.04 11.43 -10.48
CA GLY A 278 -5.78 11.23 -11.72
C GLY A 278 -6.27 9.80 -11.89
N LEU A 279 -5.41 8.84 -11.55
CA LEU A 279 -5.76 7.41 -11.60
C LEU A 279 -7.03 7.11 -10.78
N ILE A 280 -7.06 7.52 -9.51
CA ILE A 280 -8.21 7.23 -8.63
C ILE A 280 -9.45 8.04 -9.04
N MET A 281 -9.29 9.30 -9.44
CA MET A 281 -10.42 10.08 -9.96
C MET A 281 -11.05 9.41 -11.19
N ALA A 282 -10.26 8.90 -12.12
CA ALA A 282 -10.78 8.15 -13.28
C ALA A 282 -11.36 6.78 -12.88
N LEU A 283 -10.69 6.05 -11.99
CA LEU A 283 -11.12 4.73 -11.50
C LEU A 283 -12.49 4.77 -10.83
N LEU A 284 -12.75 5.85 -10.08
CA LEU A 284 -14.02 6.09 -9.39
C LEU A 284 -14.98 6.99 -10.18
N LYS A 285 -14.65 7.30 -11.44
CA LYS A 285 -15.42 8.15 -12.35
C LYS A 285 -15.89 9.46 -11.70
N ALA A 286 -14.93 10.21 -11.13
CA ALA A 286 -15.19 11.51 -10.53
C ALA A 286 -15.80 12.48 -11.56
N LYS A 287 -16.85 13.20 -11.16
CA LYS A 287 -17.56 14.13 -12.06
C LYS A 287 -16.62 15.21 -12.57
N GLY A 288 -16.69 15.48 -13.87
CA GLY A 288 -15.91 16.54 -14.51
C GLY A 288 -14.43 16.21 -14.70
N PHE A 289 -14.02 14.96 -14.40
CA PHE A 289 -12.69 14.45 -14.71
C PHE A 289 -12.80 13.60 -15.99
N ALA A 290 -12.50 14.22 -17.14
CA ALA A 290 -12.63 13.62 -18.47
C ALA A 290 -11.29 13.09 -18.97
#